data_AF-A0A134AI43-F1
#
_entry.id   AF-A0A134AI43-F1
#
_cell.length_a   1.000
_cell.length_b   1.000
_cell.length_c   1.000
_cell.angle_alpha   90.00
_cell.angle_beta   90.00
_cell.angle_gamma   90.00
#
_symmetry.space_group_name_H-M   'P 1'
#
loop_
_entity.id
_entity.type
_entity.pdbx_description
1 polymer ?
#
loop_
_entity_poly.entity_id
_entity_poly.type
_entity_poly.pdbx_seq_one_letter_code
_entity_poly.pdbx_strand_id
1 'polypeptide(L)' 'MGANAGEPHNVEMQTGILKATLEELVKIPSAGKIVPLPFEYIAHV' A
#
# COMPACT_ATOMS: atom_id res chain seq x y z
N MET A 1 0.48 0.73 -8.05
CA MET A 1 0.89 1.71 -7.03
C MET A 1 1.28 2.97 -7.76
N GLY A 2 0.63 4.10 -7.47
CA GLY A 2 0.96 5.38 -8.09
C GLY A 2 2.22 6.01 -7.48
N ALA A 3 2.70 7.13 -8.03
CA ALA A 3 3.85 7.88 -7.50
C ALA A 3 3.70 8.32 -6.02
N ASN A 4 2.48 8.25 -5.49
CA ASN A 4 2.11 8.63 -4.12
C ASN A 4 2.01 7.44 -3.14
N ALA A 5 2.38 6.24 -3.57
CA ALA A 5 2.31 5.04 -2.74
C ALA A 5 3.72 4.63 -2.30
N GLY A 6 4.08 5.00 -1.07
CA GLY A 6 5.38 4.71 -0.48
C GLY A 6 6.38 5.84 -0.74
N GLU A 7 6.73 6.58 0.31
CA GLU A 7 7.78 7.59 0.26
C GLU A 7 9.13 6.97 -0.20
N PRO A 8 9.90 7.68 -1.05
CA PRO A 8 11.23 7.22 -1.47
C PRO A 8 12.13 6.90 -0.27
N HIS A 9 12.72 5.71 -0.29
CA HIS A 9 13.61 5.20 0.77
C HIS A 9 13.00 5.13 2.19
N ASN A 10 11.67 5.19 2.34
CA ASN A 10 11.01 4.93 3.62
C ASN A 10 10.71 3.43 3.79
N VAL A 11 11.69 2.70 4.33
CA VAL A 11 11.60 1.24 4.51
C VAL A 11 10.41 0.83 5.37
N GLU A 12 10.06 1.61 6.39
CA GLU A 12 8.95 1.32 7.29
C GLU A 12 7.62 1.39 6.55
N MET A 13 7.35 2.48 5.83
CA MET A 13 6.14 2.66 5.04
C MET A 13 6.04 1.61 3.93
N GLN A 14 7.12 1.37 3.20
CA GLN A 14 7.17 0.38 2.12
C GLN A 14 6.89 -1.04 2.63
N THR A 15 7.49 -1.40 3.77
CA THR A 15 7.23 -2.70 4.42
C THR A 15 5.78 -2.78 4.94
N GLY A 16 5.25 -1.67 5.47
CA GLY A 16 3.86 -1.56 5.91
C GLY A 16 2.87 -1.81 4.77
N ILE A 17 3.08 -1.18 3.61
CA ILE A 17 2.27 -1.38 2.40
C ILE A 17 2.25 -2.87 2.02
N LEU A 18 3.41 -3.54 2.02
CA LEU A 18 3.50 -4.95 1.69
C LEU A 18 2.70 -5.82 2.68
N LYS A 19 2.89 -5.62 3.98
CA LYS A 19 2.18 -6.38 5.02
C LYS A 19 0.67 -6.21 4.90
N ALA A 20 0.19 -4.97 4.81
CA ALA A 20 -1.23 -4.68 4.69
C ALA A 20 -1.84 -5.27 3.41
N THR A 21 -1.11 -5.21 2.28
CA THR A 21 -1.54 -5.84 1.03
C THR A 21 -1.70 -7.36 1.17
N LEU A 22 -0.74 -8.03 1.82
CA LEU A 22 -0.78 -9.47 2.03
C LEU A 22 -1.92 -9.88 2.97
N GLU A 23 -2.19 -9.08 4.01
CA GLU A 23 -3.34 -9.30 4.89
C GLU A 23 -4.67 -9.19 4.12
N GLU A 24 -4.82 -8.16 3.29
CA GLU A 24 -6.03 -8.00 2.48
C GLU A 24 -6.18 -9.14 1.46
N LEU A 25 -5.09 -9.64 0.87
CA LEU A 25 -5.13 -10.79 -0.03
C LEU A 25 -5.75 -12.04 0.62
N VAL A 26 -5.54 -12.23 1.92
CA VAL A 26 -6.15 -13.33 2.69
C VAL A 26 -7.61 -13.05 3.05
N LYS A 27 -7.97 -11.79 3.28
CA LYS A 27 -9.32 -11.38 3.71
C LYS A 27 -10.31 -11.22 2.56
N ILE A 28 -9.86 -10.81 1.37
CA ILE A 28 -10.77 -10.50 0.27
C ILE A 28 -11.57 -11.75 -0.14
N PRO A 29 -12.89 -11.62 -0.36
CA PRO A 29 -13.74 -12.78 -0.66
C PRO A 29 -13.58 -13.26 -2.10
N SER A 30 -12.96 -12.45 -2.97
CA SER A 30 -12.78 -12.73 -4.39
C SER A 30 -11.67 -11.86 -4.98
N ALA A 31 -11.07 -12.33 -6.08
CA ALA A 31 -10.13 -11.52 -6.86
C ALA A 31 -10.80 -10.27 -7.47
N GLY A 32 -10.00 -9.25 -7.79
CA GLY A 32 -10.46 -8.01 -8.44
C GLY A 32 -11.08 -6.97 -7.51
N LYS A 33 -11.19 -7.25 -6.21
CA LYS A 33 -11.61 -6.27 -5.20
C LYS A 33 -10.53 -5.20 -5.02
N ILE A 34 -10.93 -3.93 -5.11
CA ILE A 34 -10.08 -2.79 -4.78
C ILE A 34 -10.28 -2.48 -3.29
N VAL A 35 -9.20 -2.54 -2.52
CA VAL A 35 -9.19 -2.19 -1.08
C VAL A 35 -8.21 -1.04 -0.88
N PRO A 36 -8.65 0.10 -0.29
CA PRO A 36 -7.74 1.19 0.04
C PRO A 36 -6.86 0.81 1.23
N LEU A 37 -5.57 1.14 1.16
CA LEU A 37 -4.64 0.98 2.28
C LEU A 37 -4.33 2.35 2.91
N PRO A 38 -4.04 2.42 4.23
CA PRO A 38 -3.84 3.67 4.94
C PRO A 38 -2.42 4.23 4.78
N PHE A 39 -1.91 4.28 3.55
CA PHE A 39 -0.58 4.81 3.22
C PHE A 39 -0.72 5.88 2.15
N GLU A 40 -0.22 7.08 2.44
CA GLU A 40 -0.20 8.20 1.51
C GLU A 40 1.16 8.88 1.57
N TYR A 41 1.74 9.14 0.41
CA TYR A 41 2.93 9.95 0.25
C TYR A 41 2.61 11.07 -0.74
N ILE A 42 2.90 12.30 -0.35
CA ILE A 42 2.77 13.47 -1.24
C ILE A 42 4.18 13.80 -1.72
N ALA A 43 4.43 13.59 -3.01
CA ALA A 43 5.68 14.00 -3.63
C ALA A 43 5.80 15.52 -3.58
N HIS A 44 6.91 16.00 -3.01
CA HIS A 44 7.27 17.41 -3.04
C HIS A 44 8.19 17.63 -4.24
N VAL A 45 7.87 18.63 -5.06
CA VAL A 45 8.59 18.99 -6.29
C VAL A 45 9.50 20.18 -6.04
#